data_AF-A0A940UJQ6-F1
#
_entry.id   AF-A0A940UJQ6-F1
#
_cell.length_a   1.000
_cell.length_b   1.000
_cell.length_c   1.000
_cell.angle_alpha   90.00
_cell.angle_beta   90.00
_cell.angle_gamma   90.00
#
_symmetry.space_group_name_H-M   'P 1'
#
loop_
_entity.id
_entity.type
_entity.pdbx_description
1 polymer ?
#
loop_
_entity_poly.entity_id
_entity_poly.type
_entity_poly.pdbx_seq_one_letter_code
_entity_poly.pdbx_strand_id
1 'polypeptide(L)'
;MGKRGRKPKYDLGGEACPNPRCKVYGRKELGNIVSNGSHPGRGGQRVRKFLCKQCRGSFCERSGTIFYDLRSPEDKVLMALRLLVKGMPLRGVADVMEVKLDTVRHWLRVAAQQGEEVS
;
A
#
# COMPACT_ATOMS: atom_id res chain seq x y z
N MET A 1 -2.82 35.58 12.56
CA MET A 1 -2.65 34.32 11.79
C MET A 1 -1.79 33.37 12.61
N GLY A 2 -2.36 32.28 13.14
CA GLY A 2 -1.64 31.33 13.99
C GLY A 2 -0.47 30.68 13.23
N LYS A 3 0.68 30.52 13.90
CA LYS A 3 1.85 29.87 13.31
C LYS A 3 1.45 28.48 12.82
N ARG A 4 1.60 28.23 11.51
CA ARG A 4 1.39 26.89 10.92
C ARG A 4 2.25 25.91 11.72
N GLY A 5 1.69 24.76 12.07
CA GLY A 5 2.37 23.73 12.86
C GLY A 5 3.70 23.31 12.23
N ARG A 6 4.48 22.51 12.98
CA ARG A 6 5.81 22.02 12.58
C ARG A 6 5.82 21.60 11.09
N LYS A 7 6.75 22.18 10.31
CA LYS A 7 6.92 21.81 8.90
C LYS A 7 7.08 20.28 8.78
N PRO A 8 6.46 19.65 7.78
CA PRO A 8 6.68 18.22 7.51
C PRO A 8 8.18 17.94 7.42
N LYS A 9 8.67 16.94 8.15
CA LYS A 9 10.09 16.53 8.12
C LYS A 9 10.41 15.69 6.87
N TYR A 10 9.39 15.32 6.10
CA TYR A 10 9.45 14.37 4.99
C TYR A 10 8.97 15.06 3.74
N ASP A 11 9.54 14.67 2.60
CA ASP A 11 9.01 15.06 1.31
C ASP A 11 7.66 14.36 1.08
N LEU A 12 6.62 15.16 0.84
CA LEU A 12 5.27 14.68 0.50
C LEU A 12 5.00 14.81 -1.01
N GLY A 13 5.97 15.29 -1.79
CA GLY A 13 5.84 15.47 -3.24
C GLY A 13 5.58 14.14 -3.97
N GLY A 14 6.15 13.05 -3.46
CA GLY A 14 5.95 11.69 -4.00
C GLY A 14 4.57 11.08 -3.73
N GLU A 15 3.78 11.65 -2.82
CA GLU A 15 2.49 11.09 -2.39
C GLU A 15 1.35 11.56 -3.31
N ALA A 16 0.49 10.62 -3.69
CA ALA A 16 -0.73 10.90 -4.47
C ALA A 16 -1.98 10.47 -3.70
N CYS A 17 -3.12 11.10 -3.99
CA CYS A 17 -4.39 10.68 -3.41
C CYS A 17 -4.81 9.32 -4.02
N PRO A 18 -5.00 8.25 -3.23
CA PRO A 18 -5.37 6.93 -3.75
C PRO A 18 -6.88 6.78 -3.97
N ASN A 19 -7.70 7.79 -3.66
CA ASN A 19 -9.15 7.71 -3.80
C ASN A 19 -9.56 7.97 -5.27
N PRO A 20 -10.10 6.99 -6.01
CA PRO A 20 -10.48 7.14 -7.42
C PRO A 20 -11.59 8.17 -7.64
N ARG A 21 -12.39 8.46 -6.61
CA ARG A 21 -13.46 9.47 -6.66
C ARG A 21 -12.94 10.89 -6.40
N CYS A 22 -11.63 11.04 -6.14
CA CYS A 22 -11.03 12.35 -5.91
C CYS A 22 -10.72 13.04 -7.24
N LYS A 23 -11.01 14.34 -7.33
CA LYS A 23 -10.67 15.17 -8.51
C LYS A 23 -9.16 15.19 -8.83
N VAL A 24 -8.32 14.90 -7.85
CA VAL A 24 -6.86 14.87 -7.95
C VAL A 24 -6.30 13.46 -7.69
N TYR A 25 -7.09 12.42 -7.99
CA TYR A 25 -6.65 11.03 -7.92
C TYR A 25 -5.36 10.82 -8.73
N GLY A 26 -4.39 10.09 -8.17
CA GLY A 26 -3.12 9.73 -8.82
C GLY A 26 -2.14 10.89 -9.10
N ARG A 27 -2.53 12.15 -8.90
CA ARG A 27 -1.67 13.31 -9.19
C ARG A 27 -0.76 13.65 -8.01
N LYS A 28 0.55 13.72 -8.27
CA LYS A 28 1.62 14.07 -7.32
C LYS A 28 1.89 15.58 -7.31
N GLU A 29 2.65 16.04 -6.32
CA GLU A 29 3.18 17.42 -6.21
C GLU A 29 2.14 18.57 -6.17
N LEU A 30 0.85 18.27 -6.00
CA LEU A 30 -0.21 19.30 -5.94
C LEU A 30 -0.34 19.98 -4.55
N GLY A 31 0.46 19.59 -3.56
CA GLY A 31 0.39 20.13 -2.19
C GLY A 31 -0.92 19.85 -1.45
N ASN A 32 -1.77 18.98 -2.00
CA ASN A 32 -3.04 18.55 -1.43
C ASN A 32 -2.88 17.53 -0.29
N ILE A 33 -1.73 16.86 -0.21
CA ILE A 33 -1.44 15.85 0.81
C ILE A 33 -0.77 16.49 2.03
N VAL A 34 -1.24 16.15 3.23
CA VAL A 34 -0.60 16.53 4.49
C VAL A 34 -0.43 15.33 5.42
N SER A 35 0.58 15.39 6.28
CA SER A 35 0.76 14.40 7.35
C SER A 35 -0.40 14.47 8.35
N ASN A 36 -0.92 13.29 8.71
CA ASN A 36 -2.02 13.10 9.66
C ASN A 36 -1.60 12.15 10.81
N GLY A 37 -0.35 12.27 11.25
CA GLY A 37 0.23 11.45 12.32
C GLY A 37 0.78 10.10 11.85
N SER A 38 0.94 9.17 12.80
CA SER A 38 1.42 7.81 12.56
C SER A 38 0.72 6.83 13.51
N HIS A 39 0.58 5.58 13.10
CA HIS A 39 0.15 4.48 13.98
C HIS A 39 1.26 3.42 14.08
N PRO A 40 1.28 2.60 15.14
CA PRO A 40 2.10 1.39 15.15
C PRO A 40 1.61 0.43 14.07
N GLY A 41 2.53 0.02 13.21
CA GLY A 41 2.37 -1.05 12.22
C GLY A 41 2.86 -2.40 12.77
N ARG A 42 2.89 -3.40 11.89
CA ARG A 42 3.43 -4.73 12.24
C ARG A 42 4.92 -4.62 12.59
N GLY A 43 5.36 -5.41 13.58
CA GLY A 43 6.76 -5.45 14.00
C GLY A 43 7.26 -4.16 14.68
N GLY A 44 6.35 -3.32 15.21
CA GLY A 44 6.72 -2.08 15.92
C GLY A 44 7.11 -0.91 15.02
N GLN A 45 7.11 -1.09 13.69
CA GLN A 45 7.40 -0.02 12.75
C GLN A 45 6.29 1.04 12.77
N ARG A 46 6.63 2.33 12.77
CA ARG A 46 5.62 3.40 12.72
C ARG A 46 5.19 3.66 11.28
N VAL A 47 3.94 3.38 10.96
CA VAL A 47 3.37 3.64 9.63
C VAL A 47 2.75 5.03 9.62
N ARG A 48 3.09 5.82 8.61
CA ARG A 48 2.64 7.20 8.47
C ARG A 48 1.21 7.25 7.93
N LYS A 49 0.44 8.21 8.42
CA LYS A 49 -0.87 8.56 7.88
C LYS A 49 -0.79 9.90 7.15
N PHE A 50 -1.57 9.99 6.09
CA PHE A 50 -1.74 11.16 5.26
C PHE A 50 -3.22 11.53 5.17
N LEU A 51 -3.49 12.79 4.85
CA LEU A 51 -4.82 13.32 4.60
C LEU A 51 -4.78 14.12 3.29
N CYS A 52 -5.67 13.78 2.36
CA CYS A 52 -5.91 14.59 1.19
C CYS A 52 -6.88 15.73 1.52
N LYS A 53 -6.44 16.98 1.38
CA LYS A 53 -7.28 18.16 1.62
C LYS A 53 -8.45 18.27 0.64
N GLN A 54 -8.34 17.68 -0.55
CA GLN A 54 -9.35 17.80 -1.60
C GLN A 54 -10.58 16.92 -1.34
N CYS A 55 -10.37 15.63 -1.01
CA CYS A 55 -11.47 14.71 -0.72
C CYS A 55 -11.68 14.44 0.77
N ARG A 56 -10.83 14.99 1.65
CA ARG A 56 -10.79 14.70 3.10
C ARG A 56 -10.58 13.22 3.44
N GLY A 57 -10.17 12.41 2.47
CA GLY A 57 -9.81 11.01 2.67
C GLY A 57 -8.46 10.88 3.37
N SER A 58 -8.39 10.00 4.35
CA SER A 58 -7.14 9.62 5.02
C SER A 58 -6.61 8.32 4.45
N PHE A 59 -5.29 8.23 4.26
CA PHE A 59 -4.61 7.03 3.79
C PHE A 59 -3.27 6.89 4.52
N CYS A 60 -2.52 5.83 4.27
CA CYS A 60 -1.21 5.61 4.87
C CYS A 60 -0.15 5.36 3.80
N GLU A 61 1.13 5.40 4.19
CA GLU A 61 2.28 5.15 3.31
C GLU A 61 2.23 3.81 2.57
N ARG A 62 1.52 2.82 3.11
CA ARG A 62 1.32 1.53 2.43
C ARG A 62 0.13 1.51 1.46
N SER A 63 -0.64 2.59 1.38
CA SER A 63 -1.83 2.65 0.50
C SER A 63 -1.39 2.70 -0.95
N GLY A 64 -1.92 1.81 -1.79
CA GLY A 64 -1.43 1.64 -3.16
C GLY A 64 -0.14 0.81 -3.26
N THR A 65 0.11 -0.07 -2.28
CA THR A 65 1.13 -1.11 -2.39
C THR A 65 0.46 -2.48 -2.36
N ILE A 66 1.11 -3.49 -2.93
CA ILE A 66 0.66 -4.91 -2.87
C ILE A 66 0.50 -5.43 -1.44
N PHE A 67 1.08 -4.74 -0.44
CA PHE A 67 1.04 -5.12 0.96
C PHE A 67 -0.07 -4.39 1.74
N TYR A 68 -0.80 -3.49 1.10
CA TYR A 68 -1.93 -2.82 1.72
C TYR A 68 -3.00 -3.85 2.12
N ASP A 69 -3.42 -3.82 3.38
CA ASP A 69 -4.47 -4.68 3.97
C ASP A 69 -4.19 -6.20 4.02
N LEU A 70 -3.06 -6.68 3.49
CA LEU A 70 -2.66 -8.08 3.67
C LEU A 70 -2.30 -8.34 5.12
N ARG A 71 -2.95 -9.31 5.79
CA ARG A 71 -2.60 -9.76 7.16
C ARG A 71 -1.30 -10.57 7.22
N SER A 72 -0.86 -11.10 6.08
CA SER A 72 0.33 -11.94 5.93
C SER A 72 1.65 -11.15 6.00
N PRO A 73 2.76 -11.77 6.46
CA PRO A 73 4.09 -11.16 6.38
C PRO A 73 4.51 -10.86 4.93
N GLU A 74 5.16 -9.72 4.69
CA GLU A 74 5.52 -9.25 3.34
C GLU A 74 6.44 -10.23 2.62
N ASP A 75 7.46 -10.76 3.32
CA ASP A 75 8.38 -11.76 2.80
C ASP A 75 7.67 -13.03 2.33
N LYS A 76 6.61 -13.43 3.05
CA LYS A 76 5.81 -14.63 2.72
C LYS A 76 5.04 -14.42 1.42
N VAL A 77 4.48 -13.22 1.23
CA VAL A 77 3.76 -12.84 0.00
C VAL A 77 4.73 -12.75 -1.17
N LEU A 78 5.88 -12.10 -1.00
CA LEU A 78 6.91 -11.98 -2.03
C LEU A 78 7.45 -13.34 -2.47
N MET A 79 7.68 -14.25 -1.53
CA MET A 79 8.13 -15.60 -1.84
C MET A 79 7.10 -16.35 -2.68
N ALA A 80 5.81 -16.30 -2.29
CA ALA A 80 4.74 -16.93 -3.05
C ALA A 80 4.64 -16.38 -4.48
N LEU A 81 4.72 -15.05 -4.66
CA LEU A 81 4.70 -14.42 -5.97
C LEU A 81 5.92 -14.84 -6.82
N ARG A 82 7.13 -14.91 -6.23
CA ARG A 82 8.34 -15.40 -6.92
C ARG A 82 8.19 -16.84 -7.40
N LEU A 83 7.60 -17.71 -6.60
CA LEU A 83 7.35 -19.11 -6.99
C LEU A 83 6.37 -19.20 -8.17
N LEU A 84 5.32 -18.37 -8.18
CA LEU A 84 4.38 -18.29 -9.30
C LEU A 84 5.06 -17.81 -10.58
N VAL A 85 5.89 -16.76 -10.50
CA VAL A 85 6.66 -16.25 -11.66
C VAL A 85 7.60 -17.31 -12.23
N LYS A 86 8.14 -18.20 -11.38
CA LYS A 86 8.96 -19.35 -11.80
C LYS A 86 8.15 -20.50 -12.42
N GLY A 87 6.85 -20.34 -12.63
CA GLY A 87 5.98 -21.33 -13.28
C GLY A 87 5.41 -22.40 -12.36
N MET A 88 5.56 -22.27 -11.04
CA MET A 88 4.95 -23.22 -10.09
C MET A 88 3.42 -23.06 -10.08
N PRO A 89 2.64 -24.15 -10.15
CA PRO A 89 1.18 -24.06 -10.08
C PRO A 89 0.73 -23.55 -8.71
N LEU A 90 -0.40 -22.84 -8.67
CA LEU A 90 -0.97 -22.26 -7.44
C LEU A 90 -1.08 -23.27 -6.27
N ARG A 91 -1.46 -24.51 -6.56
CA ARG A 91 -1.53 -25.59 -5.55
C ARG A 91 -0.15 -25.95 -5.01
N GLY A 92 0.84 -26.09 -5.89
CA GLY A 92 2.22 -26.35 -5.48
C GLY A 92 2.80 -25.23 -4.61
N VAL A 93 2.48 -23.98 -4.92
CA VAL A 93 2.85 -22.84 -4.06
C VAL A 93 2.15 -22.91 -2.71
N ALA A 94 0.85 -23.26 -2.68
CA ALA A 94 0.10 -23.40 -1.43
C ALA A 94 0.69 -24.49 -0.53
N ASP A 95 1.08 -25.63 -1.13
CA ASP A 95 1.70 -26.76 -0.43
C ASP A 95 3.09 -26.37 0.12
N VAL A 96 3.98 -25.80 -0.71
CA VAL A 96 5.34 -25.37 -0.31
C VAL A 96 5.30 -24.30 0.79
N MET A 97 4.32 -23.40 0.73
CA MET A 97 4.19 -22.29 1.66
C MET A 97 3.36 -22.63 2.92
N GLU A 98 2.81 -23.85 2.98
CA GLU A 98 1.89 -24.34 4.01
C GLU A 98 0.74 -23.35 4.28
N VAL A 99 0.05 -22.94 3.21
CA VAL A 99 -1.11 -22.05 3.28
C VAL A 99 -2.26 -22.58 2.45
N LYS A 100 -3.48 -22.11 2.74
CA LYS A 100 -4.64 -22.42 1.89
C LYS A 100 -4.43 -21.87 0.48
N LEU A 101 -4.85 -22.62 -0.53
CA LEU A 101 -4.84 -22.21 -1.94
C LEU A 101 -5.50 -20.84 -2.14
N ASP A 102 -6.60 -20.57 -1.44
CA ASP A 102 -7.32 -19.30 -1.54
C ASP A 102 -6.51 -18.11 -1.01
N THR A 103 -5.60 -18.34 -0.06
CA THR A 103 -4.66 -17.30 0.39
C THR A 103 -3.69 -16.93 -0.72
N VAL A 104 -3.14 -17.92 -1.45
CA VAL A 104 -2.25 -17.66 -2.59
C VAL A 104 -2.99 -16.96 -3.73
N ARG A 105 -4.24 -17.38 -4.02
CA ARG A 105 -5.09 -16.69 -5.01
C ARG A 105 -5.37 -15.25 -4.62
N HIS A 106 -5.64 -14.99 -3.35
CA HIS A 106 -5.87 -13.65 -2.85
C HIS A 106 -4.62 -12.78 -3.03
N TRP A 107 -3.43 -13.27 -2.67
CA TRP A 107 -2.17 -12.56 -2.90
C TRP A 107 -1.92 -12.26 -4.39
N LEU A 108 -2.17 -13.24 -5.27
CA LEU A 108 -2.04 -13.03 -6.71
C LEU A 108 -3.02 -11.97 -7.22
N ARG A 109 -4.26 -11.97 -6.75
CA ARG A 109 -5.28 -10.98 -7.12
C ARG A 109 -4.88 -9.56 -6.71
N VAL A 110 -4.41 -9.40 -5.47
CA VAL A 110 -3.94 -8.11 -4.95
C VAL A 110 -2.71 -7.63 -5.75
N ALA A 111 -1.78 -8.53 -6.08
CA ALA A 111 -0.63 -8.19 -6.90
C ALA A 111 -1.02 -7.76 -8.33
N ALA A 112 -1.97 -8.47 -8.96
CA ALA A 112 -2.46 -8.13 -10.30
C ALA A 112 -3.14 -6.76 -10.36
N GLN A 113 -4.00 -6.45 -9.38
CA GLN A 113 -4.67 -5.15 -9.28
C GLN A 113 -3.72 -3.96 -9.16
N GLN A 114 -2.51 -4.18 -8.63
CA GLN A 114 -1.50 -3.15 -8.47
C GLN A 114 -0.52 -3.11 -9.66
N GLY A 115 -0.35 -4.21 -10.41
CA GLY A 115 0.43 -4.23 -11.65
C GLY A 115 -0.22 -3.48 -12.80
N GLU A 116 -1.56 -3.45 -12.84
CA GLU A 116 -2.34 -2.66 -13.81
C GLU A 116 -2.24 -1.14 -13.57
N GLU A 117 -1.92 -0.70 -12.35
CA GLU A 117 -1.71 0.72 -12.01
C GLU A 117 -0.31 1.24 -12.42
N VAL A 118 0.61 0.36 -12.84
CA VAL A 118 2.03 0.68 -13.16
C VAL A 118 2.33 0.58 -14.67
N SER A 119 1.34 0.26 -15.51
CA SER A 119 1.46 0.26 -16.99
C SER A 119 0.82 1.49 -17.62
#